data_AF-A0A432R747-F1
#
_entry.id   AF-A0A432R747-F1
#
_cell.length_a   1.000
_cell.length_b   1.000
_cell.length_c   1.000
_cell.angle_alpha   90.00
_cell.angle_beta   90.00
_cell.angle_gamma   90.00
#
_symmetry.space_group_name_H-M   'P 1'
#
loop_
_entity.id
_entity.type
_entity.pdbx_description
1 polymer ?
#
loop_
_entity_poly.entity_id
_entity_poly.type
_entity_poly.pdbx_seq_one_letter_code
_entity_poly.pdbx_strand_id
1 'polypeptide(L)'
;MAGSLITISPTAAANSDAPIPVPIDKSTVMQLVEDVGRLLARLKMVAEVGEGYVVFLVPRRYGFIRLGKRPVKVEYRVHRVEDTVVLIAGGGSDTLAAIINVVDVGEGAHIMVVGGGGGRLASIARDVAAGLREAIVEALIKSEPRVELRRMDNMLAAEASKHGPLVYFNSFAPLRDVFLEAAFHVTSVLGSGDYLVTVEGILQDNPYLARMVIRGTTITGAYAEAYGRTYTGEKALSKASRPPSHRVRVYAWSLSEKTPRQAGGVVFPLPVYDDGAHVVYRIFDVSRQEHGGIVNNVYIIGDSYEYLVVDPIGPEHWVDAVRGVAADAEAIKYLLLTGPGVAAGGLIEKLTSMSPRSRMVVPPQVWAQFAYSPNLPPERLEPRPAARTPLRLGETELTLISSSECVDVLTVYDPKTATLFPGPLLGMLVPPDVPRNSLMNSLRELVEAYHASFYPGCYPSEWFKQVEALEVKRIAPRHGFIIEGKRNVSVMIEAARRAGRR
;
A
#
# COMPACT_ATOMS: atom_id res chain seq x y z
N MET A 1 -41.85 20.58 -18.23
CA MET A 1 -40.92 19.48 -17.89
C MET A 1 -41.08 19.15 -16.42
N ALA A 2 -41.04 17.87 -16.05
CA ALA A 2 -41.05 17.44 -14.65
C ALA A 2 -39.75 16.66 -14.41
N GLY A 3 -38.95 17.06 -13.43
CA GLY A 3 -37.73 16.38 -13.01
C GLY A 3 -37.87 15.85 -11.59
N SER A 4 -37.26 14.71 -11.30
CA SER A 4 -37.15 14.15 -9.95
C SER A 4 -35.73 13.66 -9.71
N LEU A 5 -35.15 14.04 -8.57
CA LEU A 5 -33.82 13.63 -8.13
C LEU A 5 -33.92 12.36 -7.27
N ILE A 6 -33.02 11.40 -7.49
CA ILE A 6 -32.82 10.26 -6.60
C ILE A 6 -31.41 10.33 -6.02
N THR A 7 -31.34 10.26 -4.69
CA THR A 7 -30.11 10.05 -3.93
C THR A 7 -30.15 8.63 -3.38
N ILE A 8 -29.15 7.82 -3.74
CA ILE A 8 -28.96 6.48 -3.18
C ILE A 8 -27.91 6.62 -2.08
N SER A 9 -28.35 6.74 -0.83
CA SER A 9 -27.45 6.70 0.33
C SER A 9 -27.50 5.30 0.95
N PRO A 10 -26.36 4.72 1.36
CA PRO A 10 -26.35 3.43 2.04
C PRO A 10 -27.08 3.56 3.40
N THR A 11 -28.23 2.92 3.52
CA THR A 11 -28.90 2.76 4.83
C THR A 11 -28.03 1.88 5.71
N ALA A 12 -27.54 2.45 6.81
CA ALA A 12 -26.69 1.77 7.78
C ALA A 12 -27.38 0.53 8.37
N ALA A 13 -26.89 -0.65 8.03
CA ALA A 13 -27.24 -1.88 8.73
C ALA A 13 -26.50 -1.89 10.09
N ALA A 14 -27.25 -1.98 11.18
CA ALA A 14 -26.76 -1.91 12.56
C ALA A 14 -26.22 -3.24 13.11
N ASN A 15 -26.14 -4.29 12.29
CA ASN A 15 -25.67 -5.62 12.71
C ASN A 15 -24.39 -6.00 11.97
N SER A 16 -23.36 -6.42 12.72
CA SER A 16 -22.00 -6.75 12.25
C SER A 16 -21.92 -7.92 11.26
N ASP A 17 -22.99 -8.70 11.09
CA ASP A 17 -23.06 -9.84 10.17
C ASP A 17 -23.78 -9.52 8.85
N ALA A 18 -24.34 -8.32 8.70
CA ALA A 18 -25.05 -7.96 7.47
C ALA A 18 -24.06 -7.56 6.36
N PRO A 19 -24.24 -8.04 5.11
CA PRO A 19 -23.43 -7.61 3.98
C PRO A 19 -23.52 -6.08 3.81
N ILE A 20 -22.37 -5.42 3.66
CA ILE A 20 -22.36 -3.96 3.49
C ILE A 20 -22.72 -3.64 2.04
N PRO A 21 -23.76 -2.80 1.80
CA PRO A 21 -24.04 -2.29 0.46
C PRO A 21 -22.92 -1.35 0.05
N VAL A 22 -22.24 -1.67 -1.05
CA VAL A 22 -21.18 -0.82 -1.60
C VAL A 22 -21.80 0.15 -2.60
N PRO A 23 -21.52 1.47 -2.51
CA PRO A 23 -21.98 2.44 -3.49
C PRO A 23 -21.55 2.02 -4.90
N ILE A 24 -22.51 1.97 -5.82
CA ILE A 24 -22.24 1.63 -7.23
C ILE A 24 -21.59 2.85 -7.88
N ASP A 25 -20.41 2.65 -8.48
CA ASP A 25 -19.71 3.72 -9.17
C ASP A 25 -20.44 4.14 -10.45
N LYS A 26 -20.20 5.37 -10.88
CA LYS A 26 -20.84 5.99 -12.05
C LYS A 26 -20.68 5.16 -13.33
N SER A 27 -19.54 4.49 -13.54
CA SER A 27 -19.33 3.71 -14.76
C SER A 27 -20.23 2.47 -14.81
N THR A 28 -20.41 1.81 -13.66
CA THR A 28 -21.33 0.68 -13.51
C THR A 28 -22.79 1.12 -13.69
N VAL A 29 -23.17 2.28 -13.15
CA VAL A 29 -24.52 2.85 -13.39
C VAL A 29 -24.74 3.15 -14.87
N MET A 30 -23.76 3.75 -15.55
CA MET A 30 -23.87 4.06 -16.98
C MET A 30 -24.02 2.80 -17.83
N GLN A 31 -23.25 1.75 -17.55
CA GLN A 31 -23.36 0.47 -18.26
C GLN A 31 -24.74 -0.17 -18.07
N LEU A 32 -25.33 -0.02 -16.89
CA LEU A 32 -26.67 -0.52 -16.58
C LEU A 32 -27.77 0.28 -17.29
N VAL A 33 -27.57 1.60 -17.44
CA VAL A 33 -28.51 2.51 -18.12
C VAL A 33 -28.40 2.43 -19.64
N GLU A 34 -27.26 1.98 -20.18
CA GLU A 34 -27.03 1.85 -21.63
C GLU A 34 -27.97 0.84 -22.31
N ASP A 35 -28.41 -0.21 -21.62
CA ASP A 35 -29.45 -1.12 -22.13
C ASP A 35 -30.86 -0.54 -21.93
N VAL A 36 -31.10 0.63 -22.52
CA VAL A 36 -32.38 1.34 -22.45
C VAL A 36 -33.52 0.47 -22.98
N GLY A 37 -33.26 -0.41 -23.96
CA GLY A 37 -34.25 -1.36 -24.48
C GLY A 37 -34.79 -2.28 -23.37
N ARG A 38 -33.90 -2.86 -22.56
CA ARG A 38 -34.27 -3.68 -21.40
C ARG A 38 -35.02 -2.88 -20.33
N LEU A 39 -34.63 -1.62 -20.10
CA LEU A 39 -35.33 -0.74 -19.16
C LEU A 39 -36.75 -0.40 -19.66
N LEU A 40 -36.90 -0.09 -20.95
CA LEU A 40 -38.18 0.19 -21.59
C LEU A 40 -39.12 -1.02 -21.52
N ALA A 41 -38.61 -2.23 -21.70
CA ALA A 41 -39.41 -3.46 -21.64
C ALA A 41 -40.07 -3.71 -20.28
N ARG A 42 -39.57 -3.08 -19.20
CA ARG A 42 -40.14 -3.19 -17.84
C ARG A 42 -41.28 -2.20 -17.58
N LEU A 43 -41.49 -1.23 -18.48
CA LEU A 43 -42.49 -0.19 -18.29
C LEU A 43 -43.90 -0.73 -18.52
N LYS A 44 -44.83 -0.45 -17.60
CA LYS A 44 -46.25 -0.85 -17.70
C LYS A 44 -46.98 -0.30 -18.93
N MET A 45 -46.46 0.76 -19.55
CA MET A 45 -47.01 1.36 -20.77
C MET A 45 -46.30 0.92 -22.04
N VAL A 46 -45.33 0.02 -21.98
CA VAL A 46 -44.68 -0.57 -23.16
C VAL A 46 -45.31 -1.92 -23.42
N ALA A 47 -45.81 -2.12 -24.64
CA ALA A 47 -46.37 -3.40 -25.08
C ALA A 47 -45.28 -4.31 -25.68
N GLU A 48 -44.33 -3.71 -26.39
CA GLU A 48 -43.29 -4.42 -27.15
C GLU A 48 -42.07 -3.52 -27.32
N VAL A 49 -40.88 -4.11 -27.23
CA VAL A 49 -39.60 -3.49 -27.59
C VAL A 49 -38.93 -4.39 -28.61
N GLY A 50 -38.60 -3.85 -29.78
CA GLY A 50 -37.83 -4.54 -30.81
C GLY A 50 -36.56 -3.77 -31.17
N GLU A 51 -35.81 -4.28 -32.14
CA GLU A 51 -34.57 -3.64 -32.59
C GLU A 51 -34.86 -2.26 -33.20
N GLY A 52 -34.53 -1.20 -32.46
CA GLY A 52 -34.71 0.19 -32.89
C GLY A 52 -36.14 0.71 -32.83
N TYR A 53 -37.10 -0.02 -32.24
CA TYR A 53 -38.48 0.46 -32.06
C TYR A 53 -39.12 0.03 -30.75
N VAL A 54 -40.11 0.80 -30.32
CA VAL A 54 -40.91 0.53 -29.12
C VAL A 54 -42.38 0.81 -29.39
N VAL A 55 -43.26 -0.02 -28.84
CA VAL A 55 -44.72 0.13 -28.94
C VAL A 55 -45.27 0.59 -27.60
N PHE A 56 -45.72 1.84 -27.53
CA PHE A 56 -46.33 2.40 -26.32
C PHE A 56 -47.86 2.24 -26.32
N LEU A 57 -48.43 1.91 -25.16
CA LEU A 57 -49.86 1.88 -24.91
C LEU A 57 -50.34 3.27 -24.43
N VAL A 58 -50.73 4.10 -25.38
CA VAL A 58 -51.16 5.48 -25.13
C VAL A 58 -52.66 5.54 -24.81
N PRO A 59 -53.11 6.22 -23.75
CA PRO A 59 -54.53 6.41 -23.47
C PRO A 59 -55.25 7.11 -24.63
N ARG A 60 -56.42 6.59 -25.03
CA ARG A 60 -57.35 7.31 -25.91
C ARG A 60 -58.24 8.20 -25.05
N ARG A 61 -58.24 9.50 -25.32
CA ARG A 61 -59.15 10.47 -24.70
C ARG A 61 -59.97 11.16 -25.79
N TYR A 62 -61.27 11.26 -25.55
CA TYR A 62 -62.17 12.14 -26.30
C TYR A 62 -62.87 13.02 -25.28
N GLY A 63 -62.42 14.28 -25.17
CA GLY A 63 -62.77 15.13 -24.03
C GLY A 63 -62.38 14.46 -22.70
N PHE A 64 -63.36 14.29 -21.81
CA PHE A 64 -63.18 13.68 -20.48
C PHE A 64 -63.34 12.15 -20.47
N ILE A 65 -63.77 11.53 -21.57
CA ILE A 65 -64.07 10.09 -21.64
C ILE A 65 -62.78 9.29 -21.96
N ARG A 66 -62.47 8.28 -21.13
CA ARG A 66 -61.36 7.33 -21.34
C ARG A 66 -61.81 6.18 -22.25
N LEU A 67 -61.33 6.14 -23.50
CA LEU A 67 -61.70 5.16 -24.53
C LEU A 67 -60.68 3.99 -24.63
N GLY A 68 -60.08 3.59 -23.52
CA GLY A 68 -59.05 2.54 -23.47
C GLY A 68 -57.64 3.02 -23.86
N LYS A 69 -56.77 2.09 -24.25
CA LYS A 69 -55.38 2.34 -24.70
C LYS A 69 -55.22 1.96 -26.16
N ARG A 70 -54.33 2.63 -26.89
CA ARG A 70 -53.93 2.26 -28.26
C ARG A 70 -52.43 2.04 -28.35
N PRO A 71 -51.98 1.05 -29.15
CA PRO A 71 -50.56 0.91 -29.46
C PRO A 71 -50.11 2.06 -30.37
N VAL A 72 -48.94 2.62 -30.08
CA VAL A 72 -48.23 3.59 -30.90
C VAL A 72 -46.81 3.07 -31.06
N LYS A 73 -46.49 2.59 -32.25
CA LYS A 73 -45.13 2.16 -32.62
C LYS A 73 -44.31 3.38 -33.01
N VAL A 74 -43.15 3.55 -32.38
CA VAL A 74 -42.17 4.58 -32.73
C VAL A 74 -40.79 3.96 -32.82
N GLU A 75 -39.96 4.53 -33.71
CA GLU A 75 -38.54 4.20 -33.74
C GLU A 75 -37.85 4.93 -32.59
N TYR A 76 -36.83 4.33 -31.99
CA TYR A 76 -36.05 4.99 -30.96
C TYR A 76 -34.55 4.86 -31.19
N ARG A 77 -33.81 5.86 -30.72
CA ARG A 77 -32.36 5.91 -30.69
C ARG A 77 -31.89 6.31 -29.31
N VAL A 78 -30.76 5.73 -28.92
CA VAL A 78 -30.09 6.04 -27.66
C VAL A 78 -28.77 6.73 -28.01
N HIS A 79 -28.59 7.93 -27.49
CA HIS A 79 -27.36 8.69 -27.64
C HIS A 79 -26.67 8.80 -26.28
N ARG A 80 -25.38 8.52 -26.26
CA ARG A 80 -24.54 8.74 -25.08
C ARG A 80 -23.75 10.03 -25.27
N VAL A 81 -23.82 10.91 -24.28
CA VAL A 81 -23.01 12.12 -24.20
C VAL A 81 -22.44 12.18 -22.80
N GLU A 82 -21.16 11.82 -22.66
CA GLU A 82 -20.45 11.75 -21.38
C GLU A 82 -21.22 10.95 -20.32
N ASP A 83 -21.89 11.69 -19.43
CA ASP A 83 -22.58 11.25 -18.22
C ASP A 83 -24.10 11.17 -18.41
N THR A 84 -24.55 11.42 -19.63
CA THR A 84 -25.96 11.52 -19.99
C THR A 84 -26.32 10.52 -21.07
N VAL A 85 -27.40 9.78 -20.83
CA VAL A 85 -28.05 8.92 -21.80
C VAL A 85 -29.33 9.61 -22.28
N VAL A 86 -29.40 9.89 -23.58
CA VAL A 86 -30.54 10.53 -24.23
C VAL A 86 -31.26 9.51 -25.08
N LEU A 87 -32.48 9.15 -24.67
CA LEU A 87 -33.42 8.39 -25.47
C LEU A 87 -34.27 9.35 -26.30
N ILE A 88 -34.27 9.17 -27.61
CA ILE A 88 -35.17 9.88 -28.54
C ILE A 88 -36.00 8.82 -29.25
N ALA A 89 -37.32 8.87 -29.09
CA ALA A 89 -38.26 8.03 -29.80
C ALA A 89 -39.21 8.89 -30.64
N GLY A 90 -39.45 8.54 -31.90
CA GLY A 90 -40.27 9.31 -32.80
C GLY A 90 -40.85 8.52 -33.97
N GLY A 91 -41.97 9.03 -34.50
CA GLY A 91 -42.63 8.50 -35.68
C GLY A 91 -43.80 9.37 -36.10
N GLY A 92 -43.76 9.93 -37.32
CA GLY A 92 -44.76 10.90 -37.77
C GLY A 92 -44.76 12.17 -36.89
N SER A 93 -45.91 12.51 -36.31
CA SER A 93 -46.05 13.66 -35.39
C SER A 93 -45.85 13.31 -33.91
N ASP A 94 -45.57 12.05 -33.58
CA ASP A 94 -45.34 11.61 -32.22
C ASP A 94 -43.84 11.64 -31.90
N THR A 95 -43.49 12.27 -30.80
CA THR A 95 -42.12 12.33 -30.30
C THR A 95 -42.07 12.13 -28.79
N LEU A 96 -41.00 11.53 -28.31
CA LEU A 96 -40.71 11.32 -26.91
C LEU A 96 -39.19 11.44 -26.73
N ALA A 97 -38.78 12.22 -25.75
CA ALA A 97 -37.40 12.30 -25.33
C ALA A 97 -37.32 12.00 -23.83
N ALA A 98 -36.36 11.18 -23.43
CA ALA A 98 -35.99 10.98 -22.04
C ALA A 98 -34.48 11.18 -21.87
N ILE A 99 -34.11 11.95 -20.86
CA ILE A 99 -32.73 12.27 -20.53
C ILE A 99 -32.46 11.65 -19.16
N ILE A 100 -31.45 10.79 -19.10
CA ILE A 100 -30.97 10.16 -17.87
C ILE A 100 -29.57 10.69 -17.63
N ASN A 101 -29.41 11.56 -16.63
CA ASN A 101 -28.12 12.11 -16.26
C ASN A 101 -27.61 11.42 -14.98
N VAL A 102 -26.37 10.95 -15.02
CA VAL A 102 -25.70 10.23 -13.92
C VAL A 102 -24.52 11.07 -13.43
N VAL A 103 -24.73 11.74 -12.30
CA VAL A 103 -23.71 12.62 -11.70
C VAL A 103 -23.02 11.88 -10.57
N ASP A 104 -21.70 11.82 -10.60
CA ASP A 104 -20.91 11.34 -9.45
C ASP A 104 -20.81 12.48 -8.42
N VAL A 105 -21.24 12.22 -7.19
CA VAL A 105 -21.18 13.19 -6.09
C VAL A 105 -20.13 12.82 -5.04
N GLY A 106 -19.26 11.84 -5.32
CA GLY A 106 -18.24 11.34 -4.40
C GLY A 106 -18.75 10.37 -3.33
N GLU A 107 -20.02 10.49 -2.93
CA GLU A 107 -20.70 9.56 -2.02
C GLU A 107 -21.50 8.47 -2.75
N GLY A 108 -21.57 8.53 -4.08
CA GLY A 108 -22.34 7.66 -4.95
C GLY A 108 -22.78 8.37 -6.24
N ALA A 109 -23.61 7.68 -7.03
CA ALA A 109 -24.18 8.25 -8.25
C ALA A 109 -25.58 8.83 -8.01
N HIS A 110 -25.78 10.09 -8.38
CA HIS A 110 -27.08 10.74 -8.46
C HIS A 110 -27.67 10.55 -9.85
N ILE A 111 -28.90 10.04 -9.92
CA ILE A 111 -29.57 9.76 -11.19
C ILE A 111 -30.77 10.69 -11.33
N MET A 112 -30.75 11.50 -12.38
CA MET A 112 -31.85 12.37 -12.75
C MET A 112 -32.47 11.87 -14.05
N VAL A 113 -33.77 11.58 -14.02
CA VAL A 113 -34.54 11.20 -15.21
C VAL A 113 -35.56 12.30 -15.52
N VAL A 114 -35.47 12.88 -16.72
CA VAL A 114 -36.40 13.90 -17.22
C VAL A 114 -36.98 13.43 -18.54
N GLY A 115 -38.30 13.58 -18.72
CA GLY A 115 -38.99 13.21 -19.96
C GLY A 115 -39.88 14.31 -20.51
N GLY A 116 -40.00 14.34 -21.83
CA GLY A 116 -40.91 15.20 -22.58
C GLY A 116 -41.40 14.50 -23.84
N GLY A 117 -42.54 14.92 -24.39
CA GLY A 117 -43.06 14.33 -25.62
C GLY A 117 -44.03 15.24 -26.35
N GLY A 118 -44.18 15.00 -27.65
CA GLY A 118 -45.11 15.65 -28.57
C GLY A 118 -46.17 14.67 -29.09
N GLY A 119 -47.22 15.22 -29.67
CA GLY A 119 -48.31 14.43 -30.24
C GLY A 119 -49.02 13.55 -29.21
N ARG A 120 -49.24 12.29 -29.55
CA ARG A 120 -49.94 11.30 -28.72
C ARG A 120 -49.07 10.88 -27.52
N LEU A 121 -47.75 10.86 -27.67
CA LEU A 121 -46.80 10.45 -26.63
C LEU A 121 -46.64 11.49 -25.52
N ALA A 122 -46.97 12.75 -25.77
CA ALA A 122 -46.98 13.80 -24.74
C ALA A 122 -47.75 13.41 -23.48
N SER A 123 -48.85 12.67 -23.64
CA SER A 123 -49.73 12.23 -22.56
C SER A 123 -49.12 11.17 -21.63
N ILE A 124 -48.08 10.45 -22.07
CA ILE A 124 -47.41 9.39 -21.31
C ILE A 124 -45.95 9.73 -20.96
N ALA A 125 -45.42 10.87 -21.43
CA ALA A 125 -44.00 11.21 -21.25
C ALA A 125 -43.56 11.25 -19.78
N ARG A 126 -44.44 11.74 -18.89
CA ARG A 126 -44.20 11.72 -17.45
C ARG A 126 -44.15 10.30 -16.89
N ASP A 127 -45.06 9.44 -17.32
CA ASP A 127 -45.15 8.06 -16.86
C ASP A 127 -43.95 7.23 -17.36
N VAL A 128 -43.46 7.51 -18.57
CA VAL A 128 -42.23 6.91 -19.09
C VAL A 128 -41.02 7.32 -18.27
N ALA A 129 -40.85 8.61 -17.96
CA ALA A 129 -39.74 9.08 -17.12
C ALA A 129 -39.78 8.46 -15.71
N ALA A 130 -40.98 8.41 -15.09
CA ALA A 130 -41.17 7.79 -13.79
C ALA A 130 -40.90 6.29 -13.80
N GLY A 131 -41.35 5.57 -14.83
CA GLY A 131 -41.10 4.15 -14.94
C GLY A 131 -39.64 3.82 -15.27
N LEU A 132 -38.96 4.63 -16.09
CA LEU A 132 -37.53 4.45 -16.37
C LEU A 132 -36.72 4.61 -15.08
N ARG A 133 -37.06 5.62 -14.29
CA ARG A 133 -36.50 5.84 -12.97
C ARG A 133 -36.68 4.62 -12.05
N GLU A 134 -37.90 4.08 -11.96
CA GLU A 134 -38.18 2.88 -11.15
C GLU A 134 -37.42 1.66 -11.65
N ALA A 135 -37.36 1.45 -12.97
CA ALA A 135 -36.63 0.33 -13.58
C ALA A 135 -35.12 0.41 -13.32
N ILE A 136 -34.54 1.61 -13.35
CA ILE A 136 -33.13 1.86 -13.01
C ILE A 136 -32.88 1.55 -11.54
N VAL A 137 -33.72 2.05 -10.62
CA VAL A 137 -33.58 1.76 -9.18
C VAL A 137 -33.66 0.26 -8.90
N GLU A 138 -34.63 -0.44 -9.50
CA GLU A 138 -34.77 -1.89 -9.31
C GLU A 138 -33.56 -2.66 -9.87
N ALA A 139 -33.05 -2.24 -11.03
CA ALA A 139 -31.86 -2.83 -11.61
C ALA A 139 -30.62 -2.58 -10.74
N LEU A 140 -30.48 -1.38 -10.18
CA LEU A 140 -29.38 -1.03 -9.26
C LEU A 140 -29.44 -1.87 -7.98
N ILE A 141 -30.59 -1.96 -7.32
CA ILE A 141 -30.79 -2.78 -6.12
C ILE A 141 -30.44 -4.25 -6.38
N LYS A 142 -30.79 -4.78 -7.57
CA LYS A 142 -30.44 -6.15 -7.97
C LYS A 142 -28.95 -6.32 -8.28
N SER A 143 -28.27 -5.25 -8.70
CA SER A 143 -26.85 -5.25 -9.05
C SER A 143 -25.92 -4.80 -7.92
N GLU A 144 -26.45 -4.31 -6.79
CA GLU A 144 -25.64 -3.83 -5.66
C GLU A 144 -24.67 -4.92 -5.21
N PRO A 145 -23.36 -4.74 -5.41
CA PRO A 145 -22.38 -5.67 -4.91
C PRO A 145 -22.40 -5.60 -3.38
N ARG A 146 -22.81 -6.71 -2.77
CA ARG A 146 -22.81 -6.88 -1.32
C ARG A 146 -21.51 -7.53 -0.91
N VAL A 147 -20.71 -6.84 -0.12
CA VAL A 147 -19.46 -7.41 0.41
C VAL A 147 -19.75 -8.07 1.75
N GLU A 148 -19.61 -9.39 1.79
CA GLU A 148 -19.58 -10.17 3.03
C GLU A 148 -18.18 -10.09 3.63
N LEU A 149 -17.97 -9.14 4.55
CA LEU A 149 -16.68 -8.90 5.19
C LEU A 149 -16.07 -10.17 5.78
N ARG A 150 -16.88 -11.04 6.38
CA ARG A 150 -16.41 -12.29 7.01
C ARG A 150 -15.93 -13.34 6.01
N ARG A 151 -16.54 -13.40 4.82
CA ARG A 151 -16.08 -14.28 3.73
C ARG A 151 -14.77 -13.76 3.16
N MET A 152 -14.64 -12.45 3.00
CA MET A 152 -13.37 -11.83 2.65
C MET A 152 -12.32 -12.08 3.73
N ASP A 153 -12.62 -11.91 5.01
CA ASP A 153 -11.71 -12.22 6.11
C ASP A 153 -11.22 -13.69 6.07
N ASN A 154 -12.10 -14.65 5.78
CA ASN A 154 -11.73 -16.06 5.63
C ASN A 154 -10.87 -16.34 4.38
N MET A 155 -11.14 -15.66 3.26
CA MET A 155 -10.32 -15.76 2.05
C MET A 155 -8.95 -15.09 2.24
N LEU A 156 -8.92 -13.95 2.92
CA LEU A 156 -7.72 -13.18 3.26
C LEU A 156 -6.85 -13.93 4.28
N ALA A 157 -7.45 -14.60 5.26
CA ALA A 157 -6.74 -15.47 6.20
C ALA A 157 -6.13 -16.69 5.50
N ALA A 158 -6.74 -17.19 4.43
CA ALA A 158 -6.21 -18.27 3.60
C ALA A 158 -5.08 -17.81 2.65
N GLU A 159 -5.07 -16.54 2.23
CA GLU A 159 -4.03 -15.92 1.39
C GLU A 159 -2.90 -15.22 2.17
N ALA A 160 -2.90 -15.27 3.50
CA ALA A 160 -2.00 -14.54 4.42
C ALA A 160 -0.51 -14.96 4.40
N SER A 161 0.04 -15.17 3.21
CA SER A 161 1.46 -15.28 2.92
C SER A 161 1.85 -14.38 1.74
N LYS A 162 1.60 -13.07 1.81
CA LYS A 162 2.27 -12.07 0.95
C LYS A 162 2.12 -10.63 1.49
N HIS A 163 3.14 -10.22 2.23
CA HIS A 163 3.62 -8.87 2.54
C HIS A 163 2.78 -7.67 2.07
N GLY A 164 1.94 -7.13 2.97
CA GLY A 164 1.42 -5.76 2.84
C GLY A 164 2.38 -4.73 3.45
N PRO A 165 2.37 -3.48 2.97
CA PRO A 165 3.36 -2.46 3.36
C PRO A 165 3.17 -1.88 4.77
N LEU A 166 4.25 -1.38 5.39
CA LEU A 166 4.16 -0.56 6.60
C LEU A 166 4.05 0.91 6.20
N VAL A 167 3.10 1.65 6.77
CA VAL A 167 2.95 3.10 6.60
C VAL A 167 2.85 3.72 7.99
N TYR A 168 3.73 4.67 8.29
CA TYR A 168 3.79 5.35 9.58
C TYR A 168 3.04 6.67 9.48
N PHE A 169 2.15 6.92 10.45
CA PHE A 169 1.45 8.19 10.57
C PHE A 169 2.03 9.04 11.69
N ASN A 170 2.05 10.35 11.49
CA ASN A 170 2.29 11.28 12.57
C ASN A 170 1.00 11.39 13.41
N SER A 171 1.10 11.03 14.68
CA SER A 171 0.04 10.29 15.39
C SER A 171 -0.85 11.15 16.27
N PHE A 172 -1.09 12.38 15.83
CA PHE A 172 -2.00 13.32 16.49
C PHE A 172 -3.29 13.53 15.70
N ALA A 173 -3.45 12.83 14.58
CA ALA A 173 -4.49 13.07 13.60
C ALA A 173 -5.77 12.26 13.93
N PRO A 174 -6.98 12.86 13.84
CA PRO A 174 -8.27 12.16 13.87
C PRO A 174 -8.30 10.91 12.98
N LEU A 175 -9.20 9.94 13.25
CA LEU A 175 -9.42 8.76 12.39
C LEU A 175 -9.54 9.12 10.91
N ARG A 176 -10.18 10.25 10.60
CA ARG A 176 -10.26 10.82 9.25
C ARG A 176 -8.90 10.92 8.58
N ASP A 177 -7.94 11.48 9.29
CA ASP A 177 -6.62 11.79 8.75
C ASP A 177 -5.83 10.50 8.61
N VAL A 178 -5.99 9.54 9.53
CA VAL A 178 -5.48 8.17 9.38
C VAL A 178 -6.01 7.52 8.10
N PHE A 179 -7.31 7.66 7.82
CA PHE A 179 -7.91 7.16 6.59
C PHE A 179 -7.36 7.86 5.34
N LEU A 180 -7.29 9.19 5.36
CA LEU A 180 -6.80 9.99 4.23
C LEU A 180 -5.32 9.73 3.94
N GLU A 181 -4.49 9.66 4.98
CA GLU A 181 -3.06 9.44 4.86
C GLU A 181 -2.79 8.00 4.40
N ALA A 182 -3.51 7.00 4.93
CA ALA A 182 -3.45 5.63 4.41
C ALA A 182 -3.86 5.56 2.94
N ALA A 183 -4.95 6.22 2.55
CA ALA A 183 -5.41 6.21 1.17
C ALA A 183 -4.43 6.91 0.23
N PHE A 184 -3.86 8.03 0.65
CA PHE A 184 -2.81 8.73 -0.07
C PHE A 184 -1.59 7.82 -0.28
N HIS A 185 -1.11 7.17 0.79
CA HIS A 185 0.02 6.25 0.70
C HIS A 185 -0.26 5.06 -0.22
N VAL A 186 -1.42 4.44 -0.11
CA VAL A 186 -1.79 3.29 -0.95
C VAL A 186 -1.87 3.71 -2.42
N THR A 187 -2.50 4.84 -2.72
CA THR A 187 -2.64 5.33 -4.11
C THR A 187 -1.34 5.91 -4.69
N SER A 188 -0.44 6.47 -3.87
CA SER A 188 0.88 6.90 -4.33
C SER A 188 1.78 5.70 -4.65
N VAL A 189 1.63 4.62 -3.89
CA VAL A 189 2.46 3.41 -4.01
C VAL A 189 1.95 2.45 -5.09
N LEU A 190 0.66 2.17 -5.10
CA LEU A 190 0.05 1.17 -5.98
C LEU A 190 -0.59 1.79 -7.24
N GLY A 191 -0.65 3.12 -7.32
CA GLY A 191 -1.38 3.85 -8.35
C GLY A 191 -2.86 4.00 -8.02
N SER A 192 -3.61 4.64 -8.93
CA SER A 192 -5.06 4.69 -8.84
C SER A 192 -5.66 3.31 -9.16
N GLY A 193 -6.60 2.87 -8.33
CA GLY A 193 -7.19 1.54 -8.44
C GLY A 193 -8.20 1.26 -7.35
N ASP A 194 -8.70 0.03 -7.33
CA ASP A 194 -9.67 -0.40 -6.34
C ASP A 194 -8.98 -1.25 -5.29
N TYR A 195 -8.97 -0.78 -4.03
CA TYR A 195 -8.25 -1.42 -2.95
C TYR A 195 -9.11 -1.59 -1.70
N LEU A 196 -9.00 -2.73 -1.05
CA LEU A 196 -9.33 -2.87 0.36
C LEU A 196 -8.07 -2.52 1.15
N VAL A 197 -8.18 -1.64 2.12
CA VAL A 197 -7.06 -1.20 2.95
C VAL A 197 -7.39 -1.42 4.42
N THR A 198 -6.47 -2.01 5.16
CA THR A 198 -6.58 -2.24 6.60
C THR A 198 -5.42 -1.55 7.31
N VAL A 199 -5.74 -0.76 8.33
CA VAL A 199 -4.83 -0.03 9.19
C VAL A 199 -4.89 -0.66 10.58
N GLU A 200 -3.79 -1.23 11.05
CA GLU A 200 -3.74 -1.93 12.34
C GLU A 200 -2.76 -1.22 13.29
N GLY A 201 -3.17 -1.01 14.55
CA GLY A 201 -2.27 -0.56 15.60
C GLY A 201 -1.27 -1.65 16.02
N ILE A 202 -0.05 -1.26 16.39
CA ILE A 202 1.02 -2.22 16.74
C ILE A 202 0.96 -2.68 18.20
N LEU A 203 0.37 -1.90 19.11
CA LEU A 203 0.32 -2.24 20.53
C LEU A 203 -0.80 -3.25 20.83
N GLN A 204 -0.42 -4.38 21.42
CA GLN A 204 -1.33 -5.51 21.72
C GLN A 204 -2.45 -5.17 22.71
N ASP A 205 -2.24 -4.18 23.58
CA ASP A 205 -3.16 -3.90 24.69
C ASP A 205 -4.35 -3.01 24.32
N ASN A 206 -4.38 -2.45 23.09
CA ASN A 206 -5.53 -1.72 22.56
C ASN A 206 -5.67 -2.01 21.06
N PRO A 207 -6.52 -2.98 20.66
CA PRO A 207 -6.75 -3.26 19.24
C PRO A 207 -7.35 -2.01 18.59
N TYR A 208 -6.57 -1.43 17.68
CA TYR A 208 -7.01 -0.39 16.76
C TYR A 208 -7.02 -1.00 15.37
N LEU A 209 -8.21 -1.04 14.77
CA LEU A 209 -8.42 -1.58 13.44
C LEU A 209 -9.20 -0.54 12.65
N ALA A 210 -8.66 -0.05 11.54
CA ALA A 210 -9.38 0.83 10.63
C ALA A 210 -9.32 0.24 9.22
N ARG A 211 -10.46 -0.08 8.63
CA ARG A 211 -10.58 -0.63 7.28
C ARG A 211 -11.24 0.39 6.36
N MET A 212 -10.79 0.48 5.13
CA MET A 212 -11.39 1.34 4.12
C MET A 212 -11.38 0.70 2.75
N VAL A 213 -12.30 1.13 1.90
CA VAL A 213 -12.33 0.78 0.49
C VAL A 213 -11.96 2.02 -0.30
N ILE A 214 -10.92 1.91 -1.13
CA ILE A 214 -10.49 2.94 -2.07
C ILE A 214 -10.98 2.53 -3.46
N ARG A 215 -11.55 3.48 -4.21
CA ARG A 215 -11.82 3.33 -5.65
C ARG A 215 -11.26 4.53 -6.40
N GLY A 216 -10.33 4.27 -7.32
CA GLY A 216 -9.53 5.30 -7.97
C GLY A 216 -8.70 6.09 -6.96
N THR A 217 -9.18 7.28 -6.60
CA THR A 217 -8.55 8.19 -5.62
C THR A 217 -9.48 8.53 -4.44
N THR A 218 -10.65 7.88 -4.36
CA THR A 218 -11.69 8.20 -3.39
C THR A 218 -11.88 7.07 -2.37
N ILE A 219 -12.15 7.44 -1.11
CA ILE A 219 -12.52 6.48 -0.06
C ILE A 219 -14.04 6.28 -0.13
N THR A 220 -14.48 5.10 -0.55
CA THR A 220 -15.90 4.77 -0.76
C THR A 220 -16.52 3.95 0.37
N GLY A 221 -15.69 3.44 1.30
CA GLY A 221 -16.13 2.76 2.50
C GLY A 221 -15.14 2.95 3.63
N ALA A 222 -15.63 3.08 4.87
CA ALA A 222 -14.80 3.21 6.06
C ALA A 222 -15.42 2.43 7.23
N TYR A 223 -14.57 1.76 7.99
CA TYR A 223 -14.89 0.97 9.16
C TYR A 223 -13.78 1.15 10.18
N ALA A 224 -14.08 1.36 11.46
CA ALA A 224 -13.05 1.40 12.49
C ALA A 224 -13.52 0.79 13.80
N GLU A 225 -12.62 0.06 14.45
CA GLU A 225 -12.70 -0.34 15.85
C GLU A 225 -11.63 0.39 16.63
N ALA A 226 -12.04 1.19 17.61
CA ALA A 226 -11.14 1.89 18.49
C ALA A 226 -11.72 1.94 19.90
N TYR A 227 -10.92 1.54 20.90
CA TYR A 227 -11.30 1.52 22.31
C TYR A 227 -12.58 0.73 22.59
N GLY A 228 -12.72 -0.45 21.96
CA GLY A 228 -13.88 -1.34 22.13
C GLY A 228 -15.19 -0.80 21.51
N ARG A 229 -15.11 0.21 20.64
CA ARG A 229 -16.25 0.78 19.92
C ARG A 229 -16.06 0.66 18.41
N THR A 230 -17.16 0.40 17.71
CA THR A 230 -17.19 0.28 16.26
C THR A 230 -17.79 1.55 15.62
N TYR A 231 -17.22 1.96 14.49
CA TYR A 231 -17.61 3.12 13.70
C TYR A 231 -17.69 2.71 12.22
N THR A 232 -18.71 3.18 11.50
CA THR A 232 -18.91 2.85 10.07
C THR A 232 -19.26 4.09 9.24
N GLY A 233 -18.88 4.07 7.96
CA GLY A 233 -19.16 5.12 6.99
C GLY A 233 -18.67 6.50 7.46
N GLU A 234 -19.51 7.51 7.31
CA GLU A 234 -19.21 8.89 7.72
C GLU A 234 -18.91 9.02 9.22
N LYS A 235 -19.49 8.16 10.08
CA LYS A 235 -19.18 8.15 11.52
C LYS A 235 -17.74 7.73 11.79
N ALA A 236 -17.14 6.89 10.95
CA ALA A 236 -15.72 6.56 11.05
C ALA A 236 -14.84 7.73 10.59
N LEU A 237 -15.25 8.41 9.50
CA LEU A 237 -14.53 9.55 8.91
C LEU A 237 -14.68 10.86 9.69
N SER A 238 -15.68 10.99 10.58
CA SER A 238 -15.93 12.20 11.36
C SER A 238 -15.47 12.10 12.82
N LYS A 239 -14.97 10.93 13.26
CA LYS A 239 -14.61 10.72 14.66
C LYS A 239 -13.20 11.19 14.97
N ALA A 240 -13.08 12.01 16.01
CA ALA A 240 -11.81 12.43 16.59
C ALA A 240 -11.19 11.39 17.54
N SER A 241 -11.48 10.09 17.36
CA SER A 241 -10.83 9.03 18.14
C SER A 241 -9.40 8.84 17.65
N ARG A 242 -8.47 8.70 18.59
CA ARG A 242 -7.02 8.64 18.32
C ARG A 242 -6.55 7.19 18.23
N PRO A 243 -5.60 6.84 17.35
CA PRO A 243 -4.88 5.57 17.50
C PRO A 243 -4.19 5.51 18.88
N PRO A 244 -4.16 4.34 19.53
CA PRO A 244 -3.48 4.15 20.80
C PRO A 244 -1.95 4.17 20.67
N SER A 245 -1.41 4.03 19.46
CA SER A 245 0.03 4.00 19.19
C SER A 245 0.46 4.98 18.11
N HIS A 246 1.71 5.46 18.21
CA HIS A 246 2.32 6.33 17.21
C HIS A 246 2.63 5.64 15.86
N ARG A 247 2.36 4.33 15.78
CA ARG A 247 2.72 3.46 14.67
C ARG A 247 1.54 2.58 14.32
N VAL A 248 1.19 2.52 13.04
CA VAL A 248 0.19 1.60 12.50
C VAL A 248 0.79 0.85 11.31
N ARG A 249 0.15 -0.24 10.89
CA ARG A 249 0.51 -0.99 9.67
C ARG A 249 -0.61 -0.85 8.66
N VAL A 250 -0.29 -0.65 7.38
CA VAL A 250 -1.29 -0.41 6.33
C VAL A 250 -1.22 -1.50 5.28
N TYR A 251 -2.10 -2.46 5.40
CA TYR A 251 -2.25 -3.54 4.44
C TYR A 251 -3.19 -3.09 3.33
N ALA A 252 -2.85 -3.38 2.08
CA ALA A 252 -3.69 -3.05 0.92
C ALA A 252 -3.80 -4.26 -0.02
N TRP A 253 -5.01 -4.53 -0.49
CA TRP A 253 -5.33 -5.62 -1.42
C TRP A 253 -6.11 -5.06 -2.61
N SER A 254 -5.68 -5.41 -3.84
CA SER A 254 -6.44 -5.05 -5.04
C SER A 254 -7.78 -5.77 -5.05
N LEU A 255 -8.87 -5.04 -5.27
CA LEU A 255 -10.21 -5.56 -5.49
C LEU A 255 -10.51 -5.84 -6.97
N SER A 256 -9.63 -5.38 -7.86
CA SER A 256 -9.72 -5.67 -9.29
C SER A 256 -8.78 -6.83 -9.68
N GLU A 257 -9.23 -7.71 -10.58
CA GLU A 257 -8.41 -8.81 -11.14
C GLU A 257 -7.21 -8.31 -11.95
N LYS A 258 -7.14 -7.00 -12.24
CA LYS A 258 -5.93 -6.40 -12.78
C LYS A 258 -4.92 -6.34 -11.65
N THR A 259 -3.95 -7.25 -11.68
CA THR A 259 -2.72 -7.13 -10.90
C THR A 259 -2.24 -5.69 -11.05
N PRO A 260 -2.20 -4.89 -9.97
CA PRO A 260 -1.67 -3.54 -10.08
C PRO A 260 -0.30 -3.67 -10.73
N ARG A 261 -0.04 -2.85 -11.75
CA ARG A 261 1.34 -2.67 -12.19
C ARG A 261 2.11 -2.38 -10.91
N GLN A 262 3.00 -3.28 -10.50
CA GLN A 262 3.99 -2.92 -9.49
C GLN A 262 4.62 -1.66 -10.05
N ALA A 263 4.29 -0.50 -9.47
CA ALA A 263 5.01 0.71 -9.75
C ALA A 263 6.44 0.37 -9.31
N GLY A 264 7.29 0.05 -10.30
CA GLY A 264 8.65 -0.37 -10.03
C GLY A 264 9.30 0.71 -9.17
N GLY A 265 9.67 0.37 -7.94
CA GLY A 265 10.38 1.29 -7.06
C GLY A 265 9.90 1.39 -5.62
N VAL A 266 8.75 0.82 -5.22
CA VAL A 266 8.39 0.87 -3.78
C VAL A 266 9.01 -0.29 -3.03
N VAL A 267 10.04 0.01 -2.25
CA VAL A 267 10.71 -0.96 -1.38
C VAL A 267 10.17 -0.82 0.03
N PHE A 268 9.76 -1.94 0.63
CA PHE A 268 9.22 -1.95 1.99
C PHE A 268 10.28 -2.42 2.98
N PRO A 269 10.42 -1.74 4.13
CA PRO A 269 11.28 -2.22 5.20
C PRO A 269 10.65 -3.50 5.80
N LEU A 270 11.43 -4.58 5.85
CA LEU A 270 11.03 -5.83 6.49
C LEU A 270 11.51 -5.89 7.95
N PRO A 271 10.65 -6.24 8.91
CA PRO A 271 11.07 -6.37 10.30
C PRO A 271 12.04 -7.54 10.47
N VAL A 272 13.15 -7.27 11.13
CA VAL A 272 14.12 -8.25 11.65
C VAL A 272 13.85 -8.51 13.13
N TYR A 273 13.47 -7.45 13.85
CA TYR A 273 13.05 -7.47 15.24
C TYR A 273 12.14 -6.27 15.51
N ASP A 274 11.09 -6.44 16.30
CA ASP A 274 10.21 -5.35 16.74
C ASP A 274 9.51 -5.76 18.04
N ASP A 275 9.88 -5.13 19.15
CA ASP A 275 9.20 -5.27 20.46
C ASP A 275 8.34 -4.03 20.81
N GLY A 276 8.12 -3.13 19.84
CA GLY A 276 7.46 -1.84 20.01
C GLY A 276 8.40 -0.72 20.51
N ALA A 277 9.35 -1.02 21.39
CA ALA A 277 10.28 -0.03 21.96
C ALA A 277 11.59 0.06 21.15
N HIS A 278 12.13 -1.09 20.75
CA HIS A 278 13.31 -1.27 19.93
C HIS A 278 12.97 -2.04 18.68
N VAL A 279 13.47 -1.54 17.55
CA VAL A 279 13.14 -2.06 16.24
C VAL A 279 14.38 -2.23 15.39
N VAL A 280 14.41 -3.29 14.59
CA VAL A 280 15.39 -3.51 13.55
C VAL A 280 14.64 -3.86 12.28
N TYR A 281 14.82 -3.05 11.24
CA TYR A 281 14.23 -3.25 9.93
C TYR A 281 15.32 -3.41 8.87
N ARG A 282 15.02 -4.15 7.81
CA ARG A 282 15.89 -4.38 6.64
C ARG A 282 15.21 -3.87 5.38
N ILE A 283 15.94 -3.12 4.57
CA ILE A 283 15.56 -2.72 3.22
C ILE A 283 16.51 -3.45 2.26
N PHE A 284 15.97 -4.07 1.21
CA PHE A 284 16.76 -4.71 0.16
C PHE A 284 15.96 -4.81 -1.14
N ASP A 285 16.65 -4.99 -2.26
CA ASP A 285 16.03 -5.15 -3.57
C ASP A 285 15.55 -6.60 -3.76
N VAL A 286 14.24 -6.80 -3.80
CA VAL A 286 13.63 -8.12 -4.05
C VAL A 286 13.72 -8.52 -5.52
N SER A 287 13.74 -7.55 -6.44
CA SER A 287 13.66 -7.76 -7.90
C SER A 287 14.95 -8.30 -8.53
N ARG A 288 16.03 -8.38 -7.77
CA ARG A 288 17.32 -8.87 -8.28
C ARG A 288 17.65 -10.31 -7.86
N GLN A 289 16.76 -10.99 -7.13
CA GLN A 289 17.03 -12.36 -6.70
C GLN A 289 17.14 -13.34 -7.87
N GLU A 290 16.34 -13.17 -8.93
CA GLU A 290 16.43 -14.00 -10.15
C GLU A 290 17.79 -13.95 -10.84
N HIS A 291 18.52 -12.83 -10.76
CA HIS A 291 19.79 -12.65 -11.44
C HIS A 291 21.01 -13.11 -10.62
N GLY A 292 20.81 -13.45 -9.35
CA GLY A 292 21.90 -13.76 -8.42
C GLY A 292 22.84 -12.56 -8.17
N GLY A 293 24.02 -12.85 -7.61
CA GLY A 293 25.06 -11.87 -7.32
C GLY A 293 25.01 -11.31 -5.90
N ILE A 294 25.40 -10.04 -5.77
CA ILE A 294 25.48 -9.32 -4.50
C ILE A 294 24.18 -8.56 -4.27
N VAL A 295 23.41 -8.99 -3.26
CA VAL A 295 22.22 -8.27 -2.80
C VAL A 295 22.61 -7.31 -1.69
N ASN A 296 22.36 -6.01 -1.87
CA ASN A 296 22.63 -4.99 -0.86
C ASN A 296 21.51 -4.91 0.17
N ASN A 297 21.89 -4.82 1.44
CA ASN A 297 21.01 -4.60 2.56
C ASN A 297 21.32 -3.27 3.22
N VAL A 298 20.26 -2.51 3.51
CA VAL A 298 20.29 -1.37 4.43
C VAL A 298 19.53 -1.79 5.68
N TYR A 299 20.03 -1.46 6.86
CA TYR A 299 19.32 -1.72 8.11
C TYR A 299 18.96 -0.44 8.82
N ILE A 300 17.84 -0.46 9.52
CA ILE A 300 17.40 0.65 10.37
C ILE A 300 17.22 0.09 11.77
N ILE A 301 17.99 0.62 12.72
CA ILE A 301 17.89 0.30 14.13
C ILE A 301 17.23 1.51 14.81
N GLY A 302 16.15 1.29 15.54
CA GLY A 302 15.43 2.34 16.24
C GLY A 302 15.26 2.00 17.71
N ASP A 303 15.51 2.97 18.58
CA ASP A 303 15.28 2.85 20.02
C ASP A 303 14.88 4.21 20.60
N SER A 304 13.77 4.27 21.35
CA SER A 304 13.34 5.49 22.06
C SER A 304 13.26 6.74 21.18
N TYR A 305 12.72 6.59 19.96
CA TYR A 305 12.60 7.64 18.93
C TYR A 305 13.93 8.12 18.31
N GLU A 306 15.05 7.49 18.61
CA GLU A 306 16.31 7.71 17.92
C GLU A 306 16.57 6.58 16.93
N TYR A 307 17.05 6.92 15.73
CA TYR A 307 17.28 5.96 14.67
C TYR A 307 18.72 6.00 14.15
N LEU A 308 19.24 4.82 13.85
CA LEU A 308 20.51 4.57 13.18
C LEU A 308 20.23 3.86 11.87
N VAL A 309 20.69 4.42 10.75
CA VAL A 309 20.68 3.75 9.45
C VAL A 309 22.06 3.17 9.18
N VAL A 310 22.15 1.84 9.04
CA VAL A 310 23.38 1.09 8.78
C VAL A 310 23.49 0.79 7.30
N ASP A 311 24.65 1.17 6.73
CA ASP A 311 24.96 1.02 5.31
C ASP A 311 23.85 1.54 4.39
N PRO A 312 23.56 2.85 4.35
CA PRO A 312 22.56 3.45 3.45
C PRO A 312 22.98 3.41 1.97
N ILE A 313 23.25 2.21 1.45
CA ILE A 313 23.57 1.92 0.06
C ILE A 313 22.29 1.57 -0.69
N GLY A 314 22.04 2.26 -1.80
CA GLY A 314 20.83 2.04 -2.58
C GLY A 314 20.42 3.26 -3.39
N PRO A 315 19.37 3.13 -4.21
CA PRO A 315 18.82 4.24 -4.95
C PRO A 315 18.12 5.24 -4.01
N GLU A 316 18.07 6.52 -4.41
CA GLU A 316 17.48 7.62 -3.63
C GLU A 316 16.05 7.31 -3.14
N HIS A 317 15.22 6.68 -3.97
CA HIS A 317 13.82 6.40 -3.66
C HIS A 317 13.62 5.44 -2.47
N TRP A 318 14.66 4.76 -1.97
CA TRP A 318 14.57 3.98 -0.74
C TRP A 318 14.42 4.84 0.52
N VAL A 319 14.58 6.16 0.38
CA VAL A 319 14.33 7.10 1.47
C VAL A 319 12.93 6.96 2.06
N ASP A 320 11.93 6.63 1.24
CA ASP A 320 10.56 6.48 1.71
C ASP A 320 10.41 5.27 2.64
N ALA A 321 11.16 4.19 2.38
CA ALA A 321 11.24 3.04 3.28
C ALA A 321 11.87 3.41 4.63
N VAL A 322 12.91 4.26 4.62
CA VAL A 322 13.53 4.77 5.85
C VAL A 322 12.58 5.66 6.63
N ARG A 323 11.89 6.59 5.95
CA ARG A 323 10.88 7.46 6.58
C ARG A 323 9.72 6.66 7.13
N GLY A 324 9.29 5.65 6.39
CA GLY A 324 8.35 4.66 6.87
C GLY A 324 8.96 3.70 7.89
N VAL A 325 10.00 4.04 8.65
CA VAL A 325 10.39 3.41 9.93
C VAL A 325 10.71 4.49 10.98
N ALA A 326 11.49 5.49 10.57
CA ALA A 326 11.91 6.60 11.42
C ALA A 326 10.79 7.61 11.72
N ALA A 327 9.73 7.62 10.90
CA ALA A 327 8.68 8.64 10.78
C ALA A 327 9.22 10.03 10.39
N ASP A 328 10.12 10.57 11.19
CA ASP A 328 10.79 11.86 10.98
C ASP A 328 12.25 11.67 10.56
N ALA A 329 12.68 12.45 9.58
CA ALA A 329 14.08 12.54 9.19
C ALA A 329 14.97 13.08 10.32
N GLU A 330 14.43 13.97 11.16
CA GLU A 330 15.14 14.51 12.31
C GLU A 330 15.39 13.47 13.41
N ALA A 331 14.60 12.39 13.43
CA ALA A 331 14.78 11.28 14.37
C ALA A 331 15.99 10.40 14.02
N ILE A 332 16.53 10.54 12.80
CA ILE A 332 17.76 9.85 12.38
C ILE A 332 18.94 10.53 13.09
N LYS A 333 19.46 9.88 14.11
CA LYS A 333 20.59 10.36 14.90
C LYS A 333 21.93 9.99 14.27
N TYR A 334 22.01 8.79 13.70
CA TYR A 334 23.23 8.26 13.13
C TYR A 334 23.03 7.69 11.72
N LEU A 335 24.03 7.90 10.89
CA LEU A 335 24.25 7.16 9.64
C LEU A 335 25.57 6.40 9.83
N LEU A 336 25.53 5.07 9.88
CA LEU A 336 26.73 4.24 10.02
C LEU A 336 27.16 3.75 8.64
N LEU A 337 28.34 4.17 8.21
CA LEU A 337 28.97 3.68 6.98
C LEU A 337 30.02 2.65 7.39
N THR A 338 29.70 1.37 7.24
CA THR A 338 30.59 0.30 7.73
C THR A 338 31.83 0.10 6.84
N GLY A 339 31.93 0.80 5.70
CA GLY A 339 33.10 0.81 4.81
C GLY A 339 32.92 1.74 3.60
N PRO A 340 33.94 1.90 2.75
CA PRO A 340 33.97 2.94 1.71
C PRO A 340 32.96 2.76 0.57
N GLY A 341 32.58 1.51 0.26
CA GLY A 341 31.62 1.22 -0.80
C GLY A 341 30.18 1.71 -0.54
N VAL A 342 29.86 2.17 0.68
CA VAL A 342 28.53 2.68 1.05
C VAL A 342 28.28 4.08 0.48
N ALA A 343 29.32 4.90 0.39
CA ALA A 343 29.21 6.32 0.07
C ALA A 343 28.92 6.62 -1.40
N ALA A 344 28.88 5.61 -2.27
CA ALA A 344 28.58 5.75 -3.70
C ALA A 344 27.08 5.64 -4.03
N GLY A 345 26.20 5.55 -3.04
CA GLY A 345 24.75 5.36 -3.23
C GLY A 345 23.94 6.67 -3.19
N GLY A 346 22.86 6.76 -3.97
CA GLY A 346 21.95 7.91 -3.92
C GLY A 346 21.18 8.04 -2.59
N LEU A 347 20.97 6.92 -1.87
CA LEU A 347 20.28 6.95 -0.58
C LEU A 347 21.06 7.72 0.49
N ILE A 348 22.39 7.58 0.58
CA ILE A 348 23.19 8.32 1.57
C ILE A 348 23.14 9.82 1.32
N GLU A 349 23.21 10.28 0.06
CA GLU A 349 23.12 11.69 -0.29
C GLU A 349 21.76 12.27 0.14
N LYS A 350 20.68 11.54 -0.15
CA LYS A 350 19.33 11.94 0.23
C LYS A 350 19.16 12.00 1.75
N LEU A 351 19.55 10.95 2.46
CA LEU A 351 19.47 10.91 3.93
C LEU A 351 20.30 12.03 4.57
N THR A 352 21.47 12.32 4.02
CA THR A 352 22.34 13.42 4.46
C THR A 352 21.61 14.76 4.36
N SER A 353 20.92 15.01 3.23
CA SER A 353 20.19 16.27 3.00
C SER A 353 18.97 16.44 3.90
N MET A 354 18.22 15.37 4.18
CA MET A 354 16.99 15.43 4.96
C MET A 354 17.20 15.34 6.48
N SER A 355 18.34 14.81 6.93
CA SER A 355 18.68 14.66 8.35
C SER A 355 19.90 15.53 8.70
N PRO A 356 19.78 16.88 8.64
CA PRO A 356 20.94 17.78 8.77
C PRO A 356 21.67 17.67 10.12
N ARG A 357 21.02 17.10 11.15
CA ARG A 357 21.59 16.91 12.49
C ARG A 357 22.21 15.52 12.71
N SER A 358 22.05 14.59 11.77
CA SER A 358 22.56 13.22 11.96
C SER A 358 24.08 13.18 11.86
N ARG A 359 24.71 12.36 12.70
CA ARG A 359 26.17 12.14 12.66
C ARG A 359 26.49 10.93 11.80
N MET A 360 27.53 11.04 10.99
CA MET A 360 27.99 9.96 10.13
C MET A 360 29.13 9.21 10.81
N VAL A 361 28.82 8.06 11.37
CA VAL A 361 29.80 7.21 12.05
C VAL A 361 30.54 6.40 11.00
N VAL A 362 31.86 6.54 10.96
CA VAL A 362 32.69 5.98 9.88
C VAL A 362 33.99 5.38 10.43
N PRO A 363 34.59 4.37 9.77
CA PRO A 363 35.96 3.99 10.04
C PRO A 363 36.93 5.08 9.56
N PRO A 364 38.16 5.17 10.13
CA PRO A 364 39.11 6.23 9.83
C PRO A 364 39.47 6.39 8.34
N GLN A 365 39.60 5.29 7.59
CA GLN A 365 39.89 5.37 6.14
C GLN A 365 38.71 5.95 5.35
N VAL A 366 37.47 5.66 5.74
CA VAL A 366 36.26 6.22 5.12
C VAL A 366 36.20 7.72 5.39
N TRP A 367 36.47 8.14 6.62
CA TRP A 367 36.61 9.57 6.93
C TRP A 367 37.62 10.25 6.02
N ALA A 368 38.82 9.67 5.86
CA ALA A 368 39.88 10.24 5.04
C ALA A 368 39.49 10.38 3.55
N GLN A 369 38.69 9.44 3.03
CA GLN A 369 38.19 9.48 1.65
C GLN A 369 37.09 10.51 1.45
N PHE A 370 36.20 10.69 2.43
CA PHE A 370 35.00 11.52 2.30
C PHE A 370 35.11 12.90 2.94
N ALA A 371 36.20 13.22 3.64
CA ALA A 371 36.47 14.54 4.22
C ALA A 371 36.44 15.68 3.19
N TYR A 372 36.53 15.38 1.90
CA TYR A 372 36.45 16.35 0.80
C TYR A 372 35.30 16.05 -0.19
N SER A 373 34.39 15.14 0.16
CA SER A 373 33.23 14.84 -0.69
C SER A 373 32.29 16.04 -0.70
N PRO A 374 31.89 16.57 -1.88
CA PRO A 374 30.95 17.68 -1.94
C PRO A 374 29.56 17.30 -1.40
N ASN A 375 29.24 16.00 -1.36
CA ASN A 375 27.93 15.51 -0.98
C ASN A 375 27.85 15.08 0.49
N LEU A 376 28.98 15.01 1.20
CA LEU A 376 29.05 14.61 2.61
C LEU A 376 29.73 15.70 3.45
N PRO A 377 28.98 16.41 4.32
CA PRO A 377 29.52 17.48 5.15
C PRO A 377 30.60 16.95 6.11
N PRO A 378 31.87 17.40 5.98
CA PRO A 378 32.99 16.86 6.75
C PRO A 378 32.80 16.99 8.27
N GLU A 379 32.13 18.04 8.72
CA GLU A 379 31.83 18.32 10.12
C GLU A 379 30.87 17.31 10.77
N ARG A 380 30.15 16.52 9.96
CA ARG A 380 29.25 15.45 10.42
C ARG A 380 29.92 14.09 10.44
N LEU A 381 31.09 13.93 9.81
CA LEU A 381 31.83 12.67 9.82
C LEU A 381 32.52 12.49 11.18
N GLU A 382 32.15 11.42 11.87
CA GLU A 382 32.65 11.05 13.19
C GLU A 382 33.50 9.77 13.05
N PRO A 383 34.83 9.89 12.86
CA PRO A 383 35.70 8.74 12.73
C PRO A 383 35.78 7.99 14.07
N ARG A 384 35.58 6.67 14.04
CA ARG A 384 35.69 5.81 15.22
C ARG A 384 36.94 4.93 15.14
N PRO A 385 37.85 4.99 16.12
CA PRO A 385 39.13 4.29 16.07
C PRO A 385 38.98 2.77 16.22
N ALA A 386 40.08 2.07 15.95
CA ALA A 386 40.22 0.61 15.82
C ALA A 386 39.83 -0.26 17.04
N ALA A 387 39.18 0.30 18.08
CA ALA A 387 38.77 -0.40 19.29
C ALA A 387 37.26 -0.60 19.37
N ARG A 388 36.86 -1.60 20.18
CA ARG A 388 35.47 -1.79 20.58
C ARG A 388 34.98 -0.55 21.32
N THR A 389 34.01 0.17 20.76
CA THR A 389 33.51 1.43 21.32
C THR A 389 31.98 1.44 21.45
N PRO A 390 31.43 2.01 22.52
CA PRO A 390 29.98 2.13 22.67
C PRO A 390 29.43 3.26 21.76
N LEU A 391 28.21 3.04 21.26
CA LEU A 391 27.40 4.02 20.55
C LEU A 391 25.99 4.02 21.16
N ARG A 392 25.65 5.10 21.86
CA ARG A 392 24.35 5.24 22.53
C ARG A 392 23.25 5.60 21.54
N LEU A 393 22.23 4.75 21.41
CA LEU A 393 21.02 4.96 20.62
C LEU A 393 19.80 4.78 21.52
N GLY A 394 19.11 5.87 21.84
CA GLY A 394 18.01 5.89 22.79
C GLY A 394 18.46 5.36 24.16
N GLU A 395 17.79 4.31 24.60
CA GLU A 395 18.10 3.58 25.82
C GLU A 395 19.06 2.40 25.62
N THR A 396 19.40 2.09 24.38
CA THR A 396 20.29 0.98 24.02
C THR A 396 21.72 1.47 23.78
N GLU A 397 22.71 0.75 24.32
CA GLU A 397 24.11 0.94 23.99
C GLU A 397 24.54 -0.09 22.95
N LEU A 398 24.74 0.36 21.72
CA LEU A 398 25.27 -0.45 20.64
C LEU A 398 26.79 -0.58 20.80
N THR A 399 27.34 -1.71 20.38
CA THR A 399 28.78 -1.93 20.37
C THR A 399 29.32 -1.80 18.95
N LEU A 400 30.18 -0.81 18.70
CA LEU A 400 30.95 -0.72 17.46
C LEU A 400 32.21 -1.58 17.56
N ILE A 401 32.53 -2.32 16.51
CA ILE A 401 33.68 -3.22 16.42
C ILE A 401 34.35 -3.00 15.07
N SER A 402 35.54 -2.46 15.08
CA SER A 402 36.32 -2.18 13.88
C SER A 402 37.29 -3.31 13.53
N SER A 403 37.65 -3.39 12.26
CA SER A 403 38.71 -4.24 11.74
C SER A 403 39.55 -3.45 10.75
N SER A 404 40.85 -3.34 10.98
CA SER A 404 41.80 -2.69 10.06
C SER A 404 42.73 -3.68 9.34
N GLU A 405 42.68 -4.97 9.69
CA GLU A 405 43.56 -6.04 9.16
C GLU A 405 43.26 -6.41 7.69
N CYS A 406 42.14 -5.91 7.16
CA CYS A 406 41.55 -6.38 5.92
C CYS A 406 41.18 -5.24 4.99
N VAL A 407 40.04 -4.64 5.30
CA VAL A 407 39.57 -3.34 4.83
C VAL A 407 39.15 -2.65 6.11
N ASP A 408 39.45 -1.37 6.26
CA ASP A 408 39.04 -0.64 7.46
C ASP A 408 37.52 -0.53 7.47
N VAL A 409 36.92 -1.39 8.28
CA VAL A 409 35.49 -1.61 8.37
C VAL A 409 35.04 -1.46 9.81
N LEU A 410 33.85 -0.92 9.96
CA LEU A 410 33.23 -0.67 11.25
C LEU A 410 31.94 -1.47 11.32
N THR A 411 31.89 -2.48 12.16
CA THR A 411 30.71 -3.32 12.36
C THR A 411 29.95 -2.87 13.61
N VAL A 412 28.66 -3.15 13.69
CA VAL A 412 27.86 -2.83 14.88
C VAL A 412 27.17 -4.07 15.42
N TYR A 413 27.21 -4.25 16.73
CA TYR A 413 26.49 -5.27 17.46
C TYR A 413 25.42 -4.62 18.32
N ASP A 414 24.19 -5.07 18.13
CA ASP A 414 23.06 -4.68 18.94
C ASP A 414 22.81 -5.76 20.03
N PRO A 415 23.11 -5.46 21.30
CA PRO A 415 22.94 -6.41 22.38
C PRO A 415 21.47 -6.72 22.69
N LYS A 416 20.54 -5.80 22.40
CA LYS A 416 19.12 -5.99 22.72
C LYS A 416 18.51 -7.09 21.86
N THR A 417 18.88 -7.14 20.58
CA THR A 417 18.40 -8.18 19.66
C THR A 417 19.40 -9.32 19.45
N ALA A 418 20.60 -9.23 20.04
CA ALA A 418 21.72 -10.14 19.80
C ALA A 418 22.06 -10.27 18.30
N THR A 419 21.97 -9.15 17.57
CA THR A 419 22.20 -9.07 16.13
C THR A 419 23.52 -8.39 15.83
N LEU A 420 24.39 -9.07 15.08
CA LEU A 420 25.61 -8.50 14.53
C LEU A 420 25.35 -7.99 13.11
N PHE A 421 25.74 -6.75 12.83
CA PHE A 421 25.77 -6.14 11.51
C PHE A 421 27.25 -6.05 11.08
N PRO A 422 27.78 -7.09 10.42
CA PRO A 422 29.21 -7.23 10.14
C PRO A 422 29.70 -6.36 8.96
N GLY A 423 28.85 -5.46 8.46
CA GLY A 423 29.13 -4.74 7.22
C GLY A 423 29.41 -5.75 6.08
N PRO A 424 30.53 -5.60 5.35
CA PRO A 424 30.86 -6.48 4.24
C PRO A 424 31.71 -7.68 4.67
N LEU A 425 32.18 -7.75 5.94
CA LEU A 425 33.09 -8.80 6.39
C LEU A 425 32.49 -10.20 6.39
N LEU A 426 31.17 -10.32 6.45
CA LEU A 426 30.47 -11.60 6.36
C LEU A 426 29.42 -11.52 5.26
N GLY A 427 29.86 -11.34 4.02
CA GLY A 427 28.95 -11.36 2.87
C GLY A 427 28.69 -12.77 2.33
N MET A 428 27.70 -12.88 1.46
CA MET A 428 27.41 -14.07 0.67
C MET A 428 27.24 -13.70 -0.80
N LEU A 429 27.78 -14.54 -1.68
CA LEU A 429 27.55 -14.46 -3.11
C LEU A 429 26.42 -15.42 -3.47
N VAL A 430 25.25 -14.90 -3.85
CA VAL A 430 24.04 -15.71 -4.04
C VAL A 430 23.94 -16.15 -5.52
N PRO A 431 23.81 -17.44 -5.84
CA PRO A 431 23.59 -17.89 -7.22
C PRO A 431 22.19 -17.49 -7.72
N PRO A 432 22.01 -17.28 -9.03
CA PRO A 432 20.71 -17.00 -9.63
C PRO A 432 19.74 -18.18 -9.43
N ASP A 433 18.44 -17.88 -9.35
CA ASP A 433 17.32 -18.83 -9.36
C ASP A 433 17.32 -19.93 -8.27
N VAL A 434 18.11 -19.79 -7.19
CA VAL A 434 18.13 -20.78 -6.10
C VAL A 434 17.18 -20.40 -4.95
N PRO A 435 16.22 -21.27 -4.57
CA PRO A 435 15.34 -21.02 -3.44
C PRO A 435 16.11 -20.85 -2.12
N ARG A 436 15.64 -19.94 -1.24
CA ARG A 436 16.29 -19.64 0.05
C ARG A 436 16.56 -20.88 0.92
N ASN A 437 15.62 -21.84 0.94
CA ASN A 437 15.79 -23.07 1.73
C ASN A 437 16.96 -23.91 1.23
N SER A 438 17.23 -23.90 -0.08
CA SER A 438 18.38 -24.57 -0.67
C SER A 438 19.69 -23.81 -0.39
N LEU A 439 19.65 -22.47 -0.36
CA LEU A 439 20.82 -21.64 -0.04
C LEU A 439 21.36 -21.89 1.38
N MET A 440 20.48 -22.15 2.35
CA MET A 440 20.91 -22.42 3.73
C MET A 440 21.78 -23.68 3.84
N ASN A 441 21.54 -24.69 3.01
CA ASN A 441 22.35 -25.90 2.97
C ASN A 441 23.74 -25.67 2.37
N SER A 442 23.92 -24.58 1.63
CA SER A 442 25.17 -24.19 0.98
C SER A 442 25.81 -22.95 1.60
N LEU A 443 25.41 -22.57 2.82
CA LEU A 443 25.86 -21.33 3.48
C LEU A 443 27.39 -21.21 3.51
N ARG A 444 28.09 -22.29 3.80
CA ARG A 444 29.56 -22.30 3.87
C ARG A 444 30.17 -21.95 2.52
N GLU A 445 29.71 -22.59 1.45
CA GLU A 445 30.20 -22.39 0.09
C GLU A 445 29.93 -20.96 -0.39
N LEU A 446 28.75 -20.40 -0.08
CA LEU A 446 28.38 -19.02 -0.45
C LEU A 446 29.26 -17.97 0.21
N VAL A 447 29.63 -18.19 1.48
CA VAL A 447 30.54 -17.31 2.24
C VAL A 447 31.98 -17.48 1.76
N GLU A 448 32.46 -18.71 1.57
CA GLU A 448 33.81 -18.96 1.05
C GLU A 448 33.99 -18.33 -0.34
N ALA A 449 33.02 -18.46 -1.23
CA ALA A 449 33.05 -17.84 -2.56
C ALA A 449 33.06 -16.31 -2.50
N TYR A 450 32.27 -15.72 -1.60
CA TYR A 450 32.28 -14.27 -1.38
C TYR A 450 33.65 -13.78 -0.91
N HIS A 451 34.22 -14.41 0.12
CA HIS A 451 35.53 -14.01 0.64
C HIS A 451 36.66 -14.19 -0.39
N ALA A 452 36.67 -15.30 -1.12
CA ALA A 452 37.66 -15.51 -2.18
C ALA A 452 37.60 -14.42 -3.26
N SER A 453 36.41 -13.87 -3.53
CA SER A 453 36.20 -12.88 -4.58
C SER A 453 36.51 -11.45 -4.13
N PHE A 454 36.12 -11.07 -2.90
CA PHE A 454 36.17 -9.68 -2.43
C PHE A 454 37.25 -9.41 -1.39
N TYR A 455 37.76 -10.46 -0.74
CA TYR A 455 38.72 -10.38 0.36
C TYR A 455 39.82 -11.46 0.25
N PRO A 456 40.48 -11.61 -0.92
CA PRO A 456 41.51 -12.64 -1.08
C PRO A 456 42.69 -12.38 -0.13
N GLY A 457 43.14 -13.43 0.58
CA GLY A 457 44.27 -13.36 1.54
C GLY A 457 43.99 -12.53 2.79
N CYS A 458 42.73 -12.21 3.06
CA CYS A 458 42.32 -11.28 4.09
C CYS A 458 41.83 -12.03 5.34
N TYR A 459 42.48 -11.81 6.49
CA TYR A 459 42.12 -12.49 7.74
C TYR A 459 42.04 -11.52 8.92
N PRO A 460 40.85 -11.00 9.27
CA PRO A 460 40.68 -10.07 10.38
C PRO A 460 40.62 -10.83 11.71
N SER A 461 41.78 -11.33 12.13
CA SER A 461 41.93 -12.26 13.26
C SER A 461 41.45 -11.66 14.57
N GLU A 462 41.69 -10.38 14.81
CA GLU A 462 41.32 -9.70 16.05
C GLU A 462 39.82 -9.38 16.08
N TRP A 463 39.25 -9.07 14.91
CA TRP A 463 37.80 -8.90 14.78
C TRP A 463 37.05 -10.19 15.10
N PHE A 464 37.51 -11.34 14.60
CA PHE A 464 36.89 -12.62 14.91
C PHE A 464 36.91 -12.92 16.42
N LYS A 465 38.02 -12.67 17.11
CA LYS A 465 38.10 -12.85 18.57
C LYS A 465 37.10 -11.94 19.31
N GLN A 466 36.96 -10.69 18.87
CA GLN A 466 36.00 -9.76 19.47
C GLN A 466 34.55 -10.21 19.27
N VAL A 467 34.22 -10.74 18.08
CA VAL A 467 32.87 -11.24 17.77
C VAL A 467 32.56 -12.54 18.50
N GLU A 468 33.53 -13.45 18.64
CA GLU A 468 33.36 -14.70 19.39
C GLU A 468 33.06 -14.47 20.89
N ALA A 469 33.49 -13.32 21.43
CA ALA A 469 33.17 -12.91 22.80
C ALA A 469 31.73 -12.38 22.98
N LEU A 470 30.93 -12.29 21.91
CA LEU A 470 29.56 -11.78 21.93
C LEU A 470 28.54 -12.93 21.90
N GLU A 471 27.37 -12.70 22.50
CA GLU A 471 26.23 -13.59 22.32
C GLU A 471 25.49 -13.28 21.01
N VAL A 472 26.03 -13.71 19.87
CA VAL A 472 25.39 -13.48 18.56
C VAL A 472 24.33 -14.54 18.28
N LYS A 473 23.05 -14.13 18.17
CA LYS A 473 21.92 -14.99 17.74
C LYS A 473 21.59 -14.84 16.27
N ARG A 474 21.93 -13.67 15.70
CA ARG A 474 21.64 -13.30 14.33
C ARG A 474 22.80 -12.54 13.70
N ILE A 475 23.08 -12.83 12.43
CA ILE A 475 23.98 -12.03 11.60
C ILE A 475 23.15 -11.39 10.48
N ALA A 476 23.25 -10.07 10.37
CA ALA A 476 22.54 -9.23 9.42
C ALA A 476 23.57 -8.56 8.47
N PRO A 477 24.07 -9.29 7.46
CA PRO A 477 25.18 -8.82 6.63
C PRO A 477 24.76 -7.74 5.66
N ARG A 478 25.71 -6.91 5.18
CA ARG A 478 25.47 -5.95 4.09
C ARG A 478 25.11 -6.67 2.79
N HIS A 479 25.71 -7.84 2.56
CA HIS A 479 25.53 -8.60 1.33
C HIS A 479 24.96 -10.00 1.60
N GLY A 480 23.80 -10.31 1.02
CA GLY A 480 23.14 -11.62 1.14
C GLY A 480 21.92 -11.62 2.06
N PHE A 481 21.59 -12.76 2.67
CA PHE A 481 20.42 -12.92 3.55
C PHE A 481 20.77 -12.90 5.04
N ILE A 482 19.78 -12.68 5.89
CA ILE A 482 19.95 -12.74 7.35
C ILE A 482 20.14 -14.21 7.78
N ILE A 483 21.14 -14.43 8.64
CA ILE A 483 21.45 -15.71 9.25
C ILE A 483 20.95 -15.72 10.69
N GLU A 484 20.17 -16.74 11.03
CA GLU A 484 19.61 -16.92 12.37
C GLU A 484 19.94 -18.30 12.93
N GLY A 485 20.03 -18.36 14.26
CA GLY A 485 20.29 -19.57 15.01
C GLY A 485 21.78 -19.81 15.22
N LYS A 486 22.14 -20.17 16.46
CA LYS A 486 23.54 -20.33 16.91
C LYS A 486 24.37 -21.21 15.98
N ARG A 487 23.80 -22.30 15.46
CA ARG A 487 24.47 -23.20 14.52
C ARG A 487 24.85 -22.50 13.22
N ASN A 488 23.91 -21.81 12.58
CA ASN A 488 24.17 -21.17 11.28
C ASN A 488 25.10 -19.97 11.42
N VAL A 489 24.95 -19.20 12.51
CA VAL A 489 25.88 -18.13 12.89
C VAL A 489 27.30 -18.66 13.00
N SER A 490 27.50 -19.76 13.72
CA SER A 490 28.81 -20.40 13.86
C SER A 490 29.36 -20.89 12.52
N VAL A 491 28.52 -21.47 11.65
CA VAL A 491 28.94 -21.93 10.31
C VAL A 491 29.42 -20.77 9.46
N MET A 492 28.71 -19.63 9.49
CA MET A 492 29.08 -18.44 8.72
C MET A 492 30.43 -17.87 9.16
N ILE A 493 30.64 -17.73 10.48
CA ILE A 493 31.90 -17.23 11.05
C ILE A 493 33.05 -18.18 10.71
N GLU A 494 32.86 -19.49 10.86
CA GLU A 494 33.88 -20.49 10.54
C GLU A 494 34.25 -20.49 9.04
N ALA A 495 33.27 -20.36 8.16
CA ALA A 495 33.48 -20.30 6.71
C ALA A 495 34.33 -19.09 6.31
N ALA A 496 33.99 -17.90 6.82
CA ALA A 496 34.78 -16.69 6.60
C ALA A 496 36.21 -16.83 7.13
N ARG A 497 36.35 -17.43 8.32
CA ARG A 497 37.66 -17.70 8.95
C ARG A 497 38.52 -18.64 8.11
N ARG A 498 37.92 -19.66 7.49
CA ARG A 498 38.61 -20.62 6.64
C ARG A 498 39.02 -20.01 5.31
N ALA A 499 38.16 -19.19 4.72
CA ALA A 499 38.44 -18.52 3.46
C ALA A 499 39.63 -17.57 3.57
N GLY A 500 39.71 -16.79 4.67
CA GLY A 500 40.82 -15.85 4.87
C GLY A 500 42.20 -16.48 5.16
N ARG A 501 42.26 -17.79 5.48
CA ARG A 501 43.51 -18.52 5.73
C ARG A 501 44.09 -19.20 4.48
N ARG A 502 43.31 -19.31 3.41
CA ARG A 502 43.73 -19.84 2.11
C ARG A 502 44.25 -18.70 1.26
#